data_AF-A0A842QY86-F1
#
_entry.id   AF-A0A842QY86-F1
#
_cell.length_a   1.000
_cell.length_b   1.000
_cell.length_c   1.000
_cell.angle_alpha   90.00
_cell.angle_beta   90.00
_cell.angle_gamma   90.00
#
_symmetry.space_group_name_H-M   'P 1'
#
loop_
_entity.id
_entity.type
_entity.pdbx_description
1 polymer ?
#
loop_
_entity_poly.entity_id
_entity_poly.type
_entity_poly.pdbx_seq_one_letter_code
_entity_poly.pdbx_strand_id
1 'polypeptide(L)' 'YIRNTVNELPQQERSFFEARGVHDLLMIPVTFEGKLFGVISFENTEKKDNFSDDDLNFLVSIADLVKYYVRKYKSHDS' A
#
# COMPACT_ATOMS: atom_id res chain seq x y z
N TYR A 1 5.90 -5.78 -1.29
CA TYR A 1 5.06 -4.89 -0.47
C TYR A 1 5.91 -4.41 0.71
N ILE A 2 5.49 -3.36 1.39
CA ILE A 2 6.08 -2.87 2.65
C ILE A 2 4.97 -2.97 3.68
N ARG A 3 5.22 -3.72 4.77
CA ARG A 3 4.30 -3.88 5.89
C ARG A 3 4.99 -3.32 7.13
N ASN A 4 4.43 -2.26 7.70
CA ASN A 4 4.97 -1.60 8.89
C ASN A 4 3.83 -1.25 9.84
N THR A 5 4.11 -1.33 11.14
CA THR A 5 3.33 -0.62 12.14
C THR A 5 3.73 0.86 12.10
N VAL A 6 2.81 1.79 12.32
CA VAL A 6 3.11 3.24 12.35
C VAL A 6 4.20 3.59 13.37
N ASN A 7 4.30 2.81 14.45
CA ASN A 7 5.34 2.96 15.47
C ASN A 7 6.76 2.64 14.98
N GLU A 8 6.90 1.86 13.90
CA GLU A 8 8.18 1.46 13.31
C GLU A 8 8.68 2.48 12.27
N LEU A 9 7.85 3.47 11.92
CA LEU A 9 8.24 4.53 10.99
C LEU A 9 9.13 5.59 11.65
N PRO A 10 10.05 6.19 10.88
CA PRO A 10 10.70 7.45 11.23
C PRO A 10 9.71 8.51 11.70
N GLN A 11 10.10 9.33 12.68
CA GLN A 11 9.20 10.28 13.36
C GLN A 11 8.51 11.28 12.41
N GLN A 12 9.19 11.70 11.35
CA GLN A 12 8.63 12.60 10.34
C GLN A 12 7.43 11.99 9.62
N GLU A 13 7.51 10.71 9.26
CA GLU A 13 6.43 10.00 8.56
C GLU A 13 5.35 9.54 9.54
N ARG A 14 5.76 9.04 10.71
CA ARG A 14 4.88 8.57 11.78
C ARG A 14 3.81 9.60 12.16
N SER A 15 4.21 10.86 12.34
CA SER A 15 3.31 11.94 12.79
C SER A 15 2.11 12.15 11.86
N PHE A 16 2.31 11.98 10.55
CA PHE A 16 1.24 12.09 9.55
C PHE A 16 0.18 11.00 9.72
N PHE A 17 0.61 9.77 9.96
CA PHE A 17 -0.27 8.61 10.12
C PHE A 17 -0.96 8.58 11.49
N GLU A 18 -0.25 8.94 12.56
CA GLU A 18 -0.82 9.02 13.91
C GLU A 18 -1.92 10.09 14.02
N ALA A 19 -1.73 11.25 13.38
CA ALA A 19 -2.74 12.30 13.35
C ALA A 19 -4.07 11.85 12.70
N ARG A 20 -4.03 10.80 11.88
CA ARG A 20 -5.18 10.18 11.21
C ARG A 20 -5.69 8.93 11.95
N GLY A 21 -5.08 8.57 13.08
CA GLY A 21 -5.43 7.37 13.84
C GLY A 21 -5.01 6.06 13.16
N VAL A 22 -4.05 6.09 12.25
CA VAL A 22 -3.56 4.88 11.57
C VAL A 22 -2.61 4.12 12.50
N HIS A 23 -2.78 2.80 12.53
CA HIS A 23 -1.98 1.88 13.34
C HIS A 23 -1.07 1.01 12.49
N ASP A 24 -1.61 0.44 11.41
CA ASP A 24 -0.88 -0.46 10.52
C ASP A 24 -0.98 -0.01 9.06
N LEU A 25 0.10 -0.27 8.33
CA LEU A 25 0.26 0.12 6.95
C LEU A 25 0.67 -1.09 6.11
N LEU A 26 -0.05 -1.30 5.00
CA LEU A 26 0.40 -2.15 3.90
C LEU A 26 0.52 -1.29 2.64
N MET A 27 1.74 -1.15 2.15
CA MET A 27 2.05 -0.36 0.96
C MET A 27 2.54 -1.27 -0.16
N ILE A 28 1.94 -1.12 -1.33
CA ILE A 28 2.26 -1.90 -2.52
C ILE A 28 2.71 -0.95 -3.62
N PRO A 29 4.01 -0.93 -3.96
CA PRO A 29 4.50 -0.06 -5.02
C PRO A 29 3.96 -0.54 -6.37
N VAL A 30 3.54 0.42 -7.19
CA VAL A 30 3.17 0.24 -8.58
C VAL A 30 4.31 0.75 -9.43
N THR A 31 4.96 -0.15 -10.16
CA THR A 31 6.07 0.19 -11.06
C THR A 31 5.67 0.00 -12.52
N PHE A 32 6.14 0.92 -13.36
CA PHE A 32 5.99 0.90 -14.82
C PHE A 32 7.38 1.12 -15.43
N GLU A 33 7.82 0.20 -16.30
CA GLU A 33 9.15 0.28 -16.95
C GLU A 33 10.31 0.50 -15.97
N GLY A 34 10.27 -0.19 -14.82
CA GLY A 34 11.29 -0.05 -13.78
C GLY A 34 11.24 1.24 -12.96
N LYS A 35 10.30 2.16 -13.25
CA LYS A 35 10.09 3.41 -12.49
C LYS A 35 8.91 3.28 -11.55
N LEU A 36 9.00 3.91 -10.38
CA LEU A 36 7.87 4.05 -9.46
C LEU A 36 6.80 4.95 -10.10
N PHE A 37 5.63 4.39 -10.37
CA PHE A 37 4.47 5.12 -10.86
C PHE A 37 3.63 5.65 -9.69
N GLY A 38 3.52 4.89 -8.60
CA GLY A 38 2.78 5.26 -7.40
C GLY A 38 2.75 4.15 -6.37
N VAL A 39 1.93 4.32 -5.32
CA VAL A 39 1.77 3.35 -4.24
C VAL A 39 0.29 3.13 -3.99
N ILE A 40 -0.12 1.86 -3.86
CA ILE A 40 -1.42 1.50 -3.30
C ILE A 40 -1.20 1.27 -1.80
N SER A 41 -1.92 2.02 -0.96
CA SER A 41 -1.80 1.94 0.49
C SER A 41 -3.11 1.48 1.12
N PHE A 42 -2.99 0.50 2.02
CA PHE A 42 -4.05 0.08 2.93
C PHE A 42 -3.65 0.51 4.35
N GLU A 43 -4.56 1.19 5.02
CA GLU A 43 -4.37 1.78 6.34
C GLU A 43 -5.37 1.13 7.30
N ASN A 44 -4.90 0.53 8.38
CA ASN A 44 -5.78 0.10 9.47
C ASN A 44 -5.89 1.22 10.50
N THR A 45 -7.10 1.75 10.70
CA THR A 45 -7.40 2.77 11.72
C THR A 45 -8.14 2.18 12.92
N GLU A 46 -8.49 0.90 12.85
CA GLU A 46 -9.05 0.18 13.98
C GLU A 46 -7.93 -0.45 14.80
N LYS A 47 -8.06 -0.45 16.13
CA LYS A 47 -7.08 -1.05 17.06
C LYS A 47 -7.05 -2.58 17.03
N LYS A 48 -7.65 -3.21 16.01
CA LYS A 48 -7.71 -4.67 15.87
C LYS A 48 -6.82 -5.11 14.72
N ASP A 49 -5.81 -5.87 15.11
CA ASP A 49 -4.99 -6.77 14.31
C ASP A 49 -4.24 -6.17 13.11
N ASN A 50 -2.93 -6.44 13.09
CA ASN A 50 -2.08 -6.20 11.93
C ASN A 50 -2.58 -7.06 10.76
N PHE A 51 -2.40 -6.61 9.52
CA PHE A 51 -2.75 -7.39 8.31
C PHE A 51 -2.22 -8.83 8.41
N SER A 52 -3.11 -9.82 8.47
CA SER A 52 -2.73 -11.23 8.50
C SER A 52 -2.09 -11.65 7.17
N ASP A 53 -1.45 -12.81 7.12
CA ASP A 53 -0.86 -13.31 5.87
C ASP A 53 -1.93 -13.57 4.79
N ASP A 54 -3.16 -13.92 5.19
CA ASP A 54 -4.29 -14.07 4.28
C ASP A 54 -4.75 -12.71 3.73
N ASP A 55 -4.79 -11.68 4.59
CA ASP A 55 -5.05 -10.31 4.14
C ASP A 55 -3.97 -9.84 3.16
N LEU A 56 -2.70 -10.14 3.44
CA LEU A 56 -1.60 -9.82 2.53
C LEU A 56 -1.78 -10.48 1.17
N ASN A 57 -2.06 -11.78 1.15
CA ASN A 57 -2.26 -12.53 -0.09
C ASN A 57 -3.44 -11.97 -0.91
N PHE A 58 -4.53 -11.65 -0.24
CA PHE A 58 -5.71 -11.06 -0.87
C PHE A 58 -5.42 -9.65 -1.41
N LEU A 59 -4.89 -8.75 -0.59
CA LEU A 59 -4.63 -7.35 -0.95
C LEU A 59 -3.53 -7.22 -2.01
N VAL A 60 -2.51 -8.09 -1.99
CA VAL A 60 -1.51 -8.17 -3.06
C VAL A 60 -2.14 -8.62 -4.37
N SER A 61 -3.04 -9.60 -4.36
CA SER A 61 -3.75 -10.05 -5.56
C SER A 61 -4.62 -8.93 -6.16
N ILE A 62 -5.35 -8.19 -5.31
CA ILE A 62 -6.12 -7.01 -5.73
C ILE A 62 -5.20 -5.93 -6.30
N ALA A 63 -4.07 -5.65 -5.64
CA ALA A 63 -3.13 -4.66 -6.12
C ALA A 63 -2.50 -5.05 -7.46
N ASP A 64 -2.21 -6.32 -7.70
CA ASP A 64 -1.72 -6.80 -8.99
C ASP A 64 -2.76 -6.65 -10.10
N LEU A 65 -4.04 -6.88 -9.79
CA LEU A 65 -5.13 -6.60 -10.71
C LEU A 65 -5.22 -5.10 -11.06
N VAL A 66 -5.15 -4.23 -10.06
CA VAL A 66 -5.15 -2.76 -10.28
C VAL A 66 -3.94 -2.34 -11.12
N LYS A 67 -2.74 -2.86 -10.81
CA LYS A 67 -1.53 -2.62 -11.61
C LYS A 67 -1.71 -3.03 -13.07
N TYR A 68 -2.30 -4.20 -13.30
CA TYR A 68 -2.58 -4.69 -14.65
C TYR A 68 -3.48 -3.72 -15.42
N TYR A 69 -4.58 -3.25 -14.82
CA TYR A 69 -5.48 -2.32 -15.49
C TYR A 69 -4.85 -0.95 -15.71
N VAL A 70 -4.12 -0.40 -14.73
CA VAL A 70 -3.39 0.87 -14.91
C VAL A 70 -2.42 0.78 -16.08
N ARG A 71 -1.67 -0.34 -16.20
CA ARG A 71 -0.79 -0.60 -17.34
C ARG A 71 -1.55 -0.67 -18.66
N LYS A 72 -2.67 -1.41 -18.68
CA LYS A 72 -3.50 -1.58 -19.87
C LYS A 72 -4.08 -0.24 -20.35
N TYR A 73 -4.59 0.60 -19.45
CA TYR A 73 -5.09 1.93 -19.82
C TYR A 73 -3.98 2.81 -20.40
N LYS A 74 -2.81 2.83 -19.76
CA LYS A 74 -1.65 3.61 -20.28
C LYS A 74 -1.18 3.14 -21.65
N SER A 75 -1.20 1.83 -21.92
CA SER A 75 -0.78 1.30 -23.22
C SER A 75 -1.78 1.55 -24.37
N HIS A 76 -3.03 1.94 -24.08
CA HIS A 76 -4.03 2.26 -25.10
C HIS A 76 -4.11 3.77 -25.41
N ASP A 77 -3.53 4.62 -24.56
CA ASP A 77 -3.42 6.09 -24.73
C ASP A 77 -2.08 6.52 -25.38
N SER A 78 -1.22 5.55 -25.74
CA SER A 78 0.10 5.77 -26.39
C SER A 78 0.05 5.34 -27.86
#